data_AF-A0A7J2XY64-F1
#
_entry.id   AF-A0A7J2XY64-F1
#
_cell.length_a   1.000
_cell.length_b   1.000
_cell.length_c   1.000
_cell.angle_alpha   90.00
_cell.angle_beta   90.00
_cell.angle_gamma   90.00
#
_symmetry.space_group_name_H-M   'P 1'
#
loop_
_entity.id
_entity.type
_entity.pdbx_description
1 polymer ?
#
loop_
_entity_poly.entity_id
_entity_poly.type
_entity_poly.pdbx_seq_one_letter_code
_entity_poly.pdbx_strand_id
1 'polypeptide(L)' 'KEHIDIPGVKYKAEIGIFGMDVIVSIGRAGYRIARRRIERRRVPLRHRVSKAESMLFAEKYLNLKVVHEEE' A
#
# COMPACT_ATOMS: atom_id res chain seq x y z
N LYS A 1 -9.95 -11.19 -8.99
CA LYS A 1 -10.42 -11.47 -7.60
C LYS A 1 -11.48 -10.45 -7.29
N GLU A 2 -12.68 -10.92 -7.00
CA GLU A 2 -13.86 -10.07 -6.86
C GLU A 2 -14.02 -9.63 -5.41
N HIS A 3 -14.85 -8.62 -5.17
CA HIS A 3 -15.15 -8.15 -3.82
C HIS A 3 -15.86 -9.21 -2.93
N ILE A 4 -16.40 -10.28 -3.52
CA ILE A 4 -17.03 -11.41 -2.83
C ILE A 4 -15.99 -12.25 -2.07
N ASP A 5 -14.73 -12.24 -2.53
CA ASP A 5 -13.62 -13.00 -1.92
C ASP A 5 -13.10 -12.35 -0.63
N ILE A 6 -13.63 -11.17 -0.25
CA ILE A 6 -13.20 -10.46 0.96
C ILE A 6 -13.87 -11.09 2.18
N PRO A 7 -13.10 -11.65 3.13
CA PRO A 7 -13.66 -12.31 4.30
C PRO A 7 -14.45 -11.32 5.16
N GLY A 8 -15.72 -11.62 5.42
CA GLY A 8 -16.62 -10.82 6.28
C GLY A 8 -17.65 -9.97 5.51
N VAL A 9 -17.57 -9.89 4.19
CA VAL A 9 -18.60 -9.21 3.38
C VAL A 9 -19.71 -10.21 3.06
N LYS A 10 -20.94 -9.94 3.53
CA LYS A 10 -22.11 -10.73 3.14
C LYS A 10 -22.49 -10.39 1.70
N TYR A 11 -22.62 -11.41 0.86
CA TYR A 11 -23.12 -11.28 -0.49
C TYR A 11 -24.54 -10.68 -0.48
N LYS A 12 -24.74 -9.59 -1.22
CA LYS A 12 -26.06 -9.00 -1.48
C LYS A 12 -26.24 -8.95 -2.99
N ALA A 13 -27.17 -9.73 -3.51
CA ALA A 13 -27.41 -9.87 -4.96
C ALA A 13 -27.79 -8.54 -5.65
N GLU A 14 -28.33 -7.57 -4.90
CA GLU A 14 -28.70 -6.23 -5.39
C GLU A 14 -27.49 -5.35 -5.74
N ILE A 15 -26.33 -5.62 -5.15
CA ILE A 15 -25.14 -4.77 -5.24
C ILE A 15 -24.35 -5.05 -6.53
N GLY A 16 -24.44 -6.25 -7.10
CA GLY A 16 -23.71 -6.62 -8.33
C GLY A 16 -22.21 -6.91 -8.13
N ILE A 17 -21.51 -7.25 -9.21
CA ILE A 17 -20.08 -7.59 -9.18
C ILE A 17 -19.23 -6.33 -9.31
N PHE A 18 -18.54 -5.96 -8.23
CA PHE A 18 -17.54 -4.89 -8.24
C PHE A 18 -16.11 -5.44 -8.23
N GLY A 19 -15.28 -4.88 -9.10
CA GLY A 19 -13.82 -4.94 -9.02
C GLY A 19 -13.28 -3.74 -8.26
N MET A 20 -12.11 -3.89 -7.65
CA MET A 20 -11.42 -2.82 -6.92
C MET A 20 -9.91 -2.94 -7.07
N ASP A 21 -9.24 -1.82 -7.26
CA ASP A 21 -7.79 -1.71 -7.18
C ASP A 21 -7.38 -1.25 -5.77
N VAL A 22 -6.40 -1.93 -5.17
CA VAL A 22 -5.87 -1.58 -3.85
C VAL A 22 -4.42 -1.12 -3.99
N ILE A 23 -4.19 0.17 -3.73
CA ILE A 23 -2.85 0.77 -3.76
C ILE A 23 -2.42 1.11 -2.34
N VAL A 24 -1.25 0.61 -1.93
CA VAL A 24 -0.67 0.87 -0.62
C VAL A 24 0.57 1.73 -0.77
N SER A 25 0.63 2.85 -0.03
CA SER A 25 1.79 3.74 0.02
C SER A 25 2.57 3.53 1.32
N ILE A 26 3.83 3.10 1.20
CA ILE A 26 4.73 2.92 2.34
C ILE A 26 5.60 4.18 2.49
N GLY A 27 5.73 4.68 3.73
CA GLY A 27 6.53 5.87 4.01
C GLY A 27 7.09 5.86 5.43
N ARG A 28 8.21 6.56 5.63
CA ARG A 28 8.82 6.73 6.96
C ARG A 28 8.11 7.82 7.77
N ALA A 29 8.18 7.71 9.10
CA ALA A 29 7.72 8.74 10.01
C ALA A 29 8.46 10.07 9.71
N GLY A 30 7.72 11.16 9.53
CA GLY A 30 8.28 12.46 9.12
C GLY A 30 7.89 12.89 7.70
N TYR A 31 7.26 12.02 6.91
CA TYR A 31 6.77 12.37 5.56
C TYR A 31 5.72 13.51 5.54
N ARG A 32 5.16 13.86 6.70
CA ARG A 32 4.25 15.01 6.86
C ARG A 32 4.88 16.35 6.48
N ILE A 33 6.21 16.50 6.60
CA ILE A 33 6.91 17.76 6.30
C ILE A 33 6.67 18.24 4.85
N ALA A 34 6.47 17.31 3.92
CA ALA A 34 6.15 17.62 2.52
C ALA A 34 4.66 17.89 2.26
N ARG A 35 3.77 17.65 3.22
CA ARG A 35 2.30 17.81 3.09
C ARG A 35 1.72 18.92 3.97
N ARG A 36 2.42 19.33 5.03
CA ARG A 36 1.95 20.37 5.97
C ARG A 36 1.84 21.75 5.29
N ARG A 37 0.88 22.56 5.76
CA ARG A 37 0.62 23.93 5.26
C ARG A 37 1.71 24.92 5.70
N ILE A 38 2.06 24.90 6.98
CA ILE A 38 3.05 25.81 7.58
C ILE A 38 4.43 25.14 7.52
N GLU A 39 5.44 25.91 7.10
CA GLU A 39 6.83 25.47 6.94
C GLU A 39 7.00 24.17 6.11
N ARG A 40 6.40 24.11 4.93
CA ARG A 40 6.57 22.97 4.03
C ARG A 40 8.04 22.83 3.61
N ARG A 41 8.61 21.63 3.73
CA ARG A 41 9.96 21.32 3.21
C ARG A 41 9.95 20.05 2.38
N ARG A 42 10.95 19.88 1.51
CA ARG A 42 11.13 18.66 0.71
C ARG A 42 11.68 17.54 1.58
N VAL A 43 11.20 16.32 1.37
CA VAL A 43 11.77 15.13 2.01
C VAL A 43 13.10 14.78 1.32
N PRO A 44 14.24 14.74 2.05
CA PRO A 44 15.54 14.37 1.50
C PRO A 44 15.54 12.93 0.96
N LEU A 45 16.37 12.67 -0.05
CA LEU A 45 16.52 11.34 -0.67
C LEU A 45 16.82 10.24 0.36
N ARG A 46 17.71 10.51 1.32
CA ARG A 46 18.09 9.58 2.39
C ARG A 46 16.90 9.14 3.25
N HIS A 47 15.88 9.99 3.39
CA HIS A 47 14.69 9.69 4.19
C HIS A 47 13.59 9.00 3.37
N ARG A 48 13.64 9.04 2.02
CA ARG A 48 12.68 8.32 1.18
C ARG A 48 12.90 6.80 1.30
N VAL A 49 11.82 6.06 1.08
CA VAL A 49 11.84 4.59 1.09
C VAL A 49 12.28 4.09 -0.29
N SER A 50 13.16 3.11 -0.31
CA SER A 50 13.59 2.45 -1.55
C SER A 50 12.71 1.23 -1.87
N LYS A 51 12.71 0.77 -3.13
CA LYS A 51 11.92 -0.41 -3.54
C LYS A 51 12.29 -1.65 -2.70
N ALA A 52 13.59 -1.88 -2.48
CA ALA A 52 14.08 -3.01 -1.69
C ALA A 52 13.60 -2.96 -0.23
N GLU A 53 13.67 -1.78 0.39
CA GLU A 53 13.18 -1.58 1.76
C GLU A 53 11.66 -1.78 1.86
N SER A 54 10.90 -1.32 0.87
CA SER A 54 9.45 -1.55 0.80
C SER A 54 9.11 -3.04 0.72
N MET A 55 9.85 -3.82 -0.08
CA MET A 55 9.64 -5.27 -0.20
C MET A 55 9.90 -5.99 1.12
N LEU A 56 11.02 -5.68 1.78
CA LEU A 56 11.36 -6.23 3.10
C LEU A 56 10.33 -5.87 4.17
N PHE A 57 9.82 -4.64 4.15
CA PHE A 57 8.78 -4.20 5.08
C PHE A 57 7.47 -4.98 4.86
N ALA A 58 7.08 -5.17 3.60
CA ALA A 58 5.87 -5.91 3.24
C ALA A 58 5.97 -7.40 3.64
N GLU A 59 7.12 -8.02 3.42
CA GLU A 59 7.34 -9.42 3.81
C GLU A 59 7.27 -9.60 5.33
N LYS A 60 7.90 -8.69 6.09
CA LYS A 60 8.01 -8.81 7.55
C LYS A 60 6.72 -8.49 8.31
N TYR A 61 5.97 -7.48 7.88
CA TYR A 61 4.82 -6.95 8.64
C TYR A 61 3.46 -7.30 8.02
N LEU A 62 3.42 -7.57 6.71
CA LEU A 62 2.18 -7.90 5.99
C LEU A 62 2.15 -9.38 5.57
N ASN A 63 3.17 -10.17 5.91
CA ASN A 63 3.32 -11.59 5.54
C ASN A 63 3.12 -11.84 4.04
N LEU A 64 3.53 -10.89 3.20
CA LEU A 64 3.43 -10.98 1.75
C LEU A 64 4.67 -11.69 1.18
N LYS A 65 4.47 -12.72 0.36
CA LYS A 65 5.55 -13.27 -0.46
C LYS A 65 5.67 -12.46 -1.74
N VAL A 66 6.82 -11.85 -1.96
CA VAL A 66 7.11 -11.17 -3.23
C VAL A 66 7.38 -12.25 -4.28
N VAL A 67 6.50 -12.37 -5.26
CA VAL A 67 6.72 -13.24 -6.42
C VAL A 67 7.53 -12.44 -7.43
N HIS A 68 8.73 -12.91 -7.77
CA HIS A 68 9.40 -12.49 -8.99
C HIS A 68 8.85 -13.39 -10.10
N GLU A 69 8.04 -12.82 -11.00
CA GLU A 69 7.81 -13.42 -12.30
C GLU A 69 9.15 -13.39 -13.05
N GLU A 70 9.92 -14.47 -12.92
CA GLU A 70 10.69 -14.96 -14.05
C GLU A 70 9.65 -15.57 -14.99
N GLU A 71 9.53 -14.99 -16.20
CA GLU A 71 8.72 -15.33 -17.37
C GLU A 71 7.58 -16.37 -17.24
#